data_AF-A0A6L4AVB9-F1
#
_entry.id   AF-A0A6L4AVB9-F1
#
_cell.length_a   1.000
_cell.length_b   1.000
_cell.length_c   1.000
_cell.angle_alpha   90.00
_cell.angle_beta   90.00
_cell.angle_gamma   90.00
#
_symmetry.space_group_name_H-M   'P 1'
#
loop_
_entity.id
_entity.type
_entity.pdbx_description
1 polymer ?
#
loop_
_entity_poly.entity_id
_entity_poly.type
_entity_poly.pdbx_seq_one_letter_code
_entity_poly.pdbx_strand_id
1 'polypeptide(L)' 'MKRLPAGAWLLGIPGLLCLIAGGLLLAGLGADLHPLLQESGAGLVLLVSGVALVGSAAFPLVLAELAAKDEA' A
#
# COMPACT_ATOMS: atom_id res chain seq x y z
N MET A 1 12.50 -18.56 -13.45
CA MET A 1 12.28 -17.64 -12.30
C MET A 1 11.18 -16.68 -12.68
N LYS A 2 9.95 -16.87 -12.18
CA LYS A 2 8.77 -16.03 -12.47
C LYS A 2 9.05 -14.62 -11.97
N ARG A 3 9.45 -13.72 -12.87
CA ARG A 3 9.73 -12.33 -12.52
C ARG A 3 8.38 -11.66 -12.28
N LEU A 4 8.04 -11.46 -11.00
CA LEU A 4 6.94 -10.56 -10.64
C LEU A 4 7.20 -9.21 -11.34
N PRO A 5 6.16 -8.59 -11.94
CA PRO A 5 6.33 -7.35 -12.67
C PRO A 5 6.90 -6.32 -11.71
N ALA A 6 8.01 -5.68 -12.10
CA ALA A 6 8.72 -4.72 -11.26
C ALA A 6 7.78 -3.60 -10.75
N GLY A 7 6.75 -3.25 -11.53
CA GLY A 7 5.71 -2.30 -11.15
C GLY A 7 4.86 -2.72 -9.94
N ALA A 8 4.57 -4.02 -9.77
CA ALA A 8 3.83 -4.49 -8.59
C ALA A 8 4.68 -4.43 -7.32
N TRP A 9 5.98 -4.69 -7.43
CA TRP A 9 6.92 -4.50 -6.32
C TRP A 9 7.11 -3.01 -5.98
N LEU A 10 7.23 -2.17 -7.01
CA LEU A 10 7.40 -0.71 -6.87
C LEU A 10 6.20 -0.02 -6.23
N LEU A 11 4.96 -0.42 -6.52
CA LEU A 11 3.77 0.17 -5.90
C LEU A 11 3.33 -0.58 -4.63
N GLY A 12 3.53 -1.89 -4.57
CA GLY A 12 3.06 -2.73 -3.46
C GLY A 12 3.80 -2.47 -2.15
N ILE A 13 5.13 -2.33 -2.18
CA ILE A 13 5.93 -2.04 -0.98
C ILE A 13 5.55 -0.69 -0.34
N PRO A 14 5.59 0.45 -1.06
CA PRO A 14 5.24 1.72 -0.46
C PRO A 14 3.76 1.78 -0.03
N GLY A 15 2.85 1.13 -0.77
CA GLY A 15 1.45 1.01 -0.36
C GLY A 15 1.27 0.24 0.95
N LEU A 16 1.99 -0.88 1.13
CA LEU A 16 1.96 -1.66 2.35
C LEU A 16 2.57 -0.90 3.54
N LEU A 17 3.69 -0.21 3.32
CA LEU A 17 4.29 0.67 4.33
C LEU A 17 3.34 1.79 4.74
N CYS A 18 2.62 2.38 3.78
CA CYS A 18 1.63 3.43 4.04
C CYS A 18 0.42 2.89 4.82
N LEU A 19 -0.04 1.67 4.53
CA LEU A 19 -1.08 0.97 5.29
C LEU A 19 -0.67 0.71 6.74
N ILE A 20 0.55 0.17 6.95
CA ILE A 20 1.08 -0.11 8.29
C ILE A 20 1.21 1.18 9.08
N ALA A 21 1.77 2.23 8.48
CA ALA A 21 1.91 3.54 9.11
C ALA A 21 0.54 4.16 9.44
N GLY A 22 -0.42 4.14 8.50
CA GLY A 22 -1.78 4.64 8.73
C GLY A 22 -2.52 3.87 9.83
N GLY A 23 -2.36 2.55 9.89
CA GLY A 23 -2.91 1.71 10.96
C GLY A 23 -2.29 2.01 12.32
N LEU A 24 -0.96 2.21 12.40
CA LEU A 24 -0.27 2.61 13.63
C LEU A 24 -0.68 4.00 14.10
N LEU A 25 -0.91 4.94 13.17
CA LEU A 25 -1.46 6.26 13.47
C LEU A 25 -2.87 6.17 14.09
N LEU A 26 -3.77 5.37 13.50
CA LEU A 26 -5.12 5.18 14.01
C LEU A 26 -5.16 4.42 15.35
N ALA A 27 -4.21 3.52 15.60
CA ALA A 27 -4.07 2.82 16.88
C ALA A 27 -3.63 3.76 18.04
N GLY A 28 -3.40 5.04 17.76
CA GLY A 28 -3.00 6.04 18.75
C GLY A 28 -1.49 6.10 18.99
N LEU A 29 -0.68 5.30 18.28
CA LEU A 29 0.79 5.31 18.43
C LEU A 29 1.44 6.59 17.84
N GLY A 30 0.69 7.37 17.03
CA GLY A 30 1.09 8.71 16.61
C GLY A 30 0.90 9.79 17.69
N ALA A 31 0.15 9.50 18.76
CA ALA A 31 -0.16 10.44 19.82
C ALA A 31 1.08 10.84 20.66
N ASP A 32 2.05 9.92 20.80
CA ASP A 32 3.30 10.17 21.51
C ASP A 32 4.36 10.91 20.66
N LEU A 33 4.20 10.92 19.32
CA LEU A 33 5.26 11.39 18.41
C LEU A 33 5.09 12.84 17.93
N HIS A 34 3.85 13.32 17.67
CA HIS A 34 3.63 14.74 17.32
C HIS A 34 2.15 15.17 17.43
N PRO A 35 1.83 16.35 17.99
CA PRO A 35 0.45 16.88 18.08
C PRO A 35 -0.25 17.16 16.73
N LEU A 36 0.46 17.06 15.60
CA LEU A 36 -0.13 17.12 14.24
C LEU A 36 -0.76 15.79 13.82
N LEU A 37 -0.38 14.67 14.46
CA LEU A 37 -0.94 13.33 14.22
C LEU A 37 -2.22 13.08 15.04
N GLN A 38 -2.55 13.99 15.97
CA GLN A 38 -3.79 13.99 16.74
C GLN A 38 -5.00 14.43 15.90
N GLU A 39 -4.77 15.13 14.78
CA GLU A 39 -5.84 15.40 13.83
C GLU A 39 -6.20 14.07 13.15
N SER A 40 -7.31 13.46 13.59
CA SER A 40 -7.77 12.13 13.13
C SER A 40 -7.81 11.96 11.60
N GLY A 41 -7.82 13.06 10.84
CA GLY A 41 -7.70 13.07 9.39
C GLY A 41 -6.38 12.52 8.86
N ALA A 42 -5.25 12.72 9.55
CA ALA A 42 -3.93 12.31 9.04
C ALA A 42 -3.80 10.78 8.90
N GLY A 43 -4.28 10.04 9.91
CA GLY A 43 -4.31 8.57 9.88
C GLY A 43 -5.23 8.02 8.79
N LEU A 44 -6.41 8.61 8.61
CA LEU A 44 -7.37 8.23 7.58
C LEU A 44 -6.86 8.50 6.16
N VAL A 45 -6.26 9.66 5.91
CA VAL A 45 -5.71 10.01 4.58
C VAL A 45 -4.57 9.07 4.21
N LEU A 46 -3.69 8.72 5.16
CA LEU A 46 -2.63 7.73 4.95
C LEU A 46 -3.20 6.35 4.60
N LEU A 47 -4.22 5.91 5.33
CA LEU A 47 -4.88 4.62 5.10
C LEU A 47 -5.53 4.56 3.71
N VAL A 48 -6.31 5.57 3.33
CA VAL A 48 -6.95 5.64 2.00
C VAL A 48 -5.89 5.66 0.90
N SER A 49 -4.81 6.42 1.09
CA SER A 49 -3.69 6.49 0.14
C SER A 49 -2.97 5.14 0.02
N GLY A 50 -2.74 4.45 1.13
CA GLY A 50 -2.14 3.12 1.17
C GLY A 50 -3.02 2.07 0.46
N VAL A 51 -4.33 2.06 0.72
CA VAL A 51 -5.29 1.18 0.02
C VAL A 51 -5.30 1.49 -1.48
N ALA A 52 -5.29 2.77 -1.89
CA ALA A 52 -5.26 3.15 -3.30
C ALA A 52 -3.96 2.71 -4.00
N LEU A 53 -2.81 2.82 -3.33
CA LEU A 53 -1.51 2.35 -3.84
C LEU A 53 -1.46 0.83 -3.97
N VAL A 54 -1.93 0.08 -2.96
CA VAL A 54 -1.99 -1.38 -3.01
C VAL A 54 -2.98 -1.86 -4.07
N GLY A 55 -4.15 -1.22 -4.19
CA GLY A 55 -5.11 -1.50 -5.25
C GLY A 55 -4.55 -1.23 -6.65
N SER A 56 -3.77 -0.16 -6.81
CA SER A 56 -3.07 0.14 -8.07
C SER A 56 -1.98 -0.88 -8.39
N ALA A 57 -1.34 -1.47 -7.37
CA ALA A 57 -0.37 -2.55 -7.54
C ALA A 57 -1.02 -3.89 -7.95
N ALA A 58 -2.31 -4.10 -7.63
CA ALA A 58 -3.03 -5.32 -8.01
C ALA A 58 -3.23 -5.44 -9.52
N PHE A 59 -3.38 -4.32 -10.24
CA PHE A 59 -3.57 -4.30 -11.69
C PHE A 59 -2.39 -4.89 -12.50
N PRO A 60 -1.13 -4.42 -12.32
CA PRO A 60 0.02 -5.05 -12.97
C PRO A 60 0.26 -6.50 -12.54
N LEU A 61 -0.13 -6.87 -11.31
CA LEU A 61 -0.07 -8.26 -10.81
C LEU A 61 -1.00 -9.18 -11.61
N VAL A 62 -2.26 -8.77 -11.81
CA VAL A 62 -3.23 -9.54 -12.60
C VAL A 62 -2.81 -9.65 -14.06
N LEU A 63 -2.24 -8.59 -14.65
CA LEU A 63 -1.72 -8.63 -16.01
C LEU A 63 -0.56 -9.62 -16.16
N ALA A 64 0.35 -9.70 -15.18
CA ALA A 64 1.42 -10.69 -15.20
C ALA A 64 0.91 -12.12 -14.99
N GLU A 65 -0.14 -12.30 -14.17
CA GLU A 65 -0.82 -13.59 -14.00
C GLU A 65 -1.50 -14.03 -15.31
N LEU A 66 -2.16 -13.11 -16.03
CA LEU A 66 -2.76 -13.38 -17.34
C LEU A 66 -1.69 -13.73 -18.38
N ALA A 67 -0.61 -12.95 -18.48
CA ALA A 67 0.49 -13.25 -19.41
C ALA A 67 1.12 -14.62 -19.13
N ALA A 68 1.28 -14.99 -17.86
CA ALA A 68 1.78 -16.31 -17.48
C ALA A 68 0.81 -17.47 -17.79
N LYS A 69 -0.50 -17.19 -17.90
CA LYS A 69 -1.52 -18.15 -18.32
C LYS A 69 -1.65 -18.26 -19.84
N ASP A 70 -1.38 -17.19 -20.58
CA ASP A 70 -1.40 -17.17 -22.05
C ASP A 70 -0.18 -17.89 -22.66
N GLU A 71 0.95 -17.94 -21.93
CA GLU A 71 2.17 -18.65 -22.32
C GLU A 71 2.17 -20.16 -22.00
N ALA A 72 1.13 -20.68 -21.32
CA ALA A 72 1.02 -22.08 -20.85
C ALA A 72 0.00 -22.90 -21.65
#